data_AF-A0A5C6S8G6-F1
#
_entry.id   AF-A0A5C6S8G6-F1
#
_cell.length_a   1.000
_cell.length_b   1.000
_cell.length_c   1.000
_cell.angle_alpha   90.00
_cell.angle_beta   90.00
_cell.angle_gamma   90.00
#
_symmetry.space_group_name_H-M   'P 1'
#
loop_
_entity.id
_entity.type
_entity.pdbx_description
1 polymer ?
#
loop_
_entity_poly.entity_id
_entity_poly.type
_entity_poly.pdbx_seq_one_letter_code
_entity_poly.pdbx_strand_id
1 'polypeptide(L)' 'MTELGKYAVPVLLSYGVGLTLLALLIWNTLSRNARARHALEQQEGERDAR' A
#
# COMPACT_ATOMS: atom_id res chain seq x y z
N MET A 1 3.50 9.49 -39.49
CA MET A 1 4.03 9.66 -38.13
C MET A 1 3.04 9.01 -37.19
N THR A 2 3.47 8.14 -36.28
CA THR A 2 2.57 7.51 -35.29
C THR A 2 1.79 8.59 -34.57
N GLU A 3 0.46 8.56 -34.59
CA GLU A 3 -0.35 9.46 -33.78
C GLU A 3 -0.14 9.16 -32.30
N LEU A 4 0.93 9.67 -31.70
CA LEU A 4 1.27 9.48 -30.28
C LEU A 4 0.14 9.99 -29.37
N GLY A 5 -0.60 11.01 -29.81
CA GLY A 5 -1.72 11.58 -29.08
C GLY A 5 -2.80 10.55 -28.71
N LYS A 6 -3.06 9.54 -29.57
CA LYS A 6 -4.09 8.53 -29.30
C LYS A 6 -3.72 7.55 -28.19
N TYR A 7 -2.44 7.41 -27.88
CA TYR A 7 -1.94 6.52 -26.84
C TYR A 7 -1.63 7.23 -25.53
N ALA A 8 -1.61 8.57 -25.51
CA ALA A 8 -1.31 9.34 -24.31
C ALA A 8 -2.25 8.98 -23.15
N VAL A 9 -3.56 8.91 -23.42
CA VAL A 9 -4.57 8.55 -22.40
C VAL A 9 -4.42 7.10 -21.92
N PRO A 10 -4.38 6.08 -22.80
CA PRO A 10 -4.13 4.68 -22.38
C PRO A 10 -2.84 4.50 -21.58
N VAL A 11 -1.75 5.14 -22.00
CA VAL A 11 -0.45 5.05 -21.34
C VAL A 11 -0.52 5.69 -19.95
N LEU A 12 -1.09 6.89 -19.83
CA LEU A 12 -1.25 7.55 -18.54
C LEU A 12 -2.14 6.74 -17.59
N LEU A 13 -3.22 6.14 -18.10
CA LEU A 13 -4.08 5.25 -17.32
C LEU A 13 -3.33 4.00 -16.85
N SER A 14 -2.48 3.40 -17.69
CA SER A 14 -1.69 2.23 -17.29
C SER A 14 -0.74 2.53 -16.12
N TYR A 15 -0.06 3.67 -16.15
CA TYR A 15 0.75 4.14 -15.02
C TYR A 15 -0.10 4.48 -13.80
N GLY A 16 -1.24 5.14 -13.99
CA GLY A 16 -2.18 5.44 -12.92
C GLY A 16 -2.64 4.19 -12.18
N VAL A 17 -3.09 3.17 -12.91
CA VAL A 17 -3.49 1.87 -12.35
C VAL A 17 -2.33 1.22 -11.61
N GLY A 18 -1.13 1.20 -12.19
CA GLY A 18 0.06 0.64 -11.54
C GLY A 18 0.38 1.34 -10.22
N LEU A 19 0.39 2.67 -10.20
CA LEU A 19 0.63 3.47 -9.00
C LEU A 19 -0.46 3.26 -7.94
N THR A 20 -1.73 3.19 -8.35
CA THR A 20 -2.84 2.91 -7.44
C THR A 20 -2.70 1.54 -6.79
N LEU A 21 -2.36 0.50 -7.57
CA LEU A 21 -2.15 -0.84 -7.02
C LEU A 21 -0.99 -0.89 -6.03
N LEU A 22 0.12 -0.22 -6.35
CA LEU A 22 1.27 -0.12 -5.44
C LEU A 22 0.89 0.61 -4.14
N ALA A 23 0.19 1.74 -4.24
CA ALA A 23 -0.25 2.49 -3.07
C ALA A 23 -1.18 1.66 -2.18
N LEU A 24 -2.13 0.93 -2.79
CA LEU A 24 -3.03 0.03 -2.06
C LEU A 24 -2.28 -1.11 -1.37
N LEU A 25 -1.28 -1.69 -2.03
CA LEU A 25 -0.47 -2.77 -1.46
C LEU A 25 0.35 -2.28 -0.26
N ILE A 26 1.00 -1.11 -0.39
CA ILE A 26 1.75 -0.47 0.70
C ILE A 26 0.82 -0.17 1.87
N TRP A 27 -0.34 0.45 1.60
CA TRP A 27 -1.34 0.77 2.63
C TRP A 27 -1.81 -0.48 3.37
N ASN A 28 -2.15 -1.53 2.63
CA ASN A 28 -2.58 -2.80 3.20
C ASN A 28 -1.47 -3.40 4.09
N THR A 29 -0.23 -3.41 3.61
CA THR A 29 0.93 -3.92 4.36
C THR A 29 1.14 -3.16 5.66
N LEU A 30 1.12 -1.82 5.61
CA LEU A 30 1.27 -0.97 6.79
C LEU A 30 0.13 -1.15 7.78
N SER A 31 -1.11 -1.21 7.32
CA SER A 31 -2.29 -1.40 8.18
C SER A 31 -2.25 -2.73 8.95
N ARG A 32 -1.79 -3.80 8.29
CA ARG A 32 -1.63 -5.13 8.90
C ARG A 32 -0.47 -5.15 9.88
N ASN A 33 0.65 -4.50 9.55
CA ASN A 33 1.79 -4.38 10.44
C ASN A 33 1.44 -3.60 11.71
N ALA A 34 0.78 -2.45 11.57
CA ALA A 34 0.33 -1.64 12.70
C ALA A 34 -0.61 -2.43 13.64
N ARG A 35 -1.53 -3.21 13.07
CA ARG A 35 -2.41 -4.09 13.85
C ARG A 35 -1.65 -5.19 14.59
N ALA A 36 -0.67 -5.82 13.93
CA ALA A 36 0.17 -6.84 14.55
C ALA A 36 1.03 -6.25 15.68
N ARG A 37 1.60 -5.07 15.48
CA ARG A 37 2.36 -4.34 16.50
C ARG A 37 1.51 -4.00 17.72
N HIS A 38 0.29 -3.50 17.52
CA HIS A 38 -0.64 -3.26 18.62
C HIS A 38 -1.00 -4.53 19.40
N ALA A 39 -1.09 -5.68 18.73
CA ALA A 39 -1.33 -6.94 19.42
C ALA A 39 -0.12 -7.39 20.26
N LEU A 40 1.10 -7.13 19.77
CA LEU A 40 2.34 -7.43 20.51
C LEU A 40 2.52 -6.50 21.72
N GLU A 41 2.26 -5.20 21.56
CA GLU A 41 2.37 -4.21 22.65
C GLU A 41 1.42 -4.55 23.81
N GLN A 42 0.23 -5.09 23.53
CA GLN A 42 -0.70 -5.57 24.57
C GLN A 42 -0.13 -6.77 25.34
N GLN A 43 0.55 -7.69 24.66
CA GLN A 43 1.13 -8.88 25.29
C GLN A 43 2.42 -8.59 26.06
N GLU A 44 3.27 -7.68 25.56
CA GLU A 44 4.51 -7.29 26.23
C GLU A 44 4.24 -6.43 27.48
N GLY A 45 3.26 -5.54 27.43
CA GLY A 45 2.86 -4.74 28.60
C GLY A 45 2.32 -5.57 29.78
N GLU A 46 1.66 -6.70 29.50
CA GLU A 46 1.22 -7.65 30.54
C GLU A 46 2.37 -8.49 31.12
N ARG A 47 3.45 -8.70 30.37
CA ARG A 47 4.62 -9.49 30.82
C ARG A 47 5.57 -8.69 31.69
N ASP A 48 5.76 -7.40 31.42
CA ASP A 48 6.57 -6.50 32.26
C ASP A 48 5.85 -6.07 33.56
N ALA A 49 4.53 -6.28 33.64
CA ALA A 49 3.73 -6.00 34.83
C ALA A 49 3.67 -7.16 35.85
N ARG A 50 4.26 -8.33 35.54
CA ARG A 50 4.40 -9.49 36.45
C ARG A 50 5.82 -9.62 36.99
#